data_AF-A0A134BCX5-F1
#
_entry.id   AF-A0A134BCX5-F1
#
_cell.length_a   1.000
_cell.length_b   1.000
_cell.length_c   1.000
_cell.angle_alpha   90.00
_cell.angle_beta   90.00
_cell.angle_gamma   90.00
#
_symmetry.space_group_name_H-M   'P 1'
#
loop_
_entity.id
_entity.type
_entity.pdbx_description
1 polymer ?
#
loop_
_entity_poly.entity_id
_entity_poly.type
_entity_poly.pdbx_seq_one_letter_code
_entity_poly.pdbx_strand_id
1 'polypeptide(L)'
;MSYRSHFANFEQCANSIKIKVEEANQSGLKQNIKVFHLQEIYQSHCDIAAEIYLKGKLKMPSTYRQKIINIMKPIMPITEYDFNQLILGIEDNPQQFKNKSLSKFKADLAKDEMLI
;
A
#
# COMPACT_ATOMS: atom_id res chain seq x y z
N MET A 1 -18.11 -0.10 -30.69
CA MET A 1 -16.84 -0.58 -30.11
C MET A 1 -16.70 -0.03 -28.70
N SER A 2 -16.71 -0.89 -27.68
CA SER A 2 -16.69 -0.49 -26.27
C SER A 2 -15.24 -0.36 -25.77
N TYR A 3 -14.79 0.87 -25.54
CA TYR A 3 -13.45 1.21 -25.02
C TYR A 3 -13.31 0.97 -23.50
N ARG A 4 -13.89 -0.12 -22.95
CA ARG A 4 -13.88 -0.38 -21.49
C ARG A 4 -12.94 -1.49 -21.03
N SER A 5 -12.22 -2.19 -21.91
CA SER A 5 -11.49 -3.41 -21.54
C SER A 5 -10.05 -3.23 -21.03
N HIS A 6 -9.57 -1.99 -20.83
CA HIS A 6 -8.15 -1.74 -20.51
C HIS A 6 -7.89 -0.97 -19.20
N PHE A 7 -8.93 -0.60 -18.45
CA PHE A 7 -8.73 -0.09 -17.10
C PHE A 7 -8.73 -1.27 -16.13
N ALA A 8 -7.74 -1.28 -15.21
CA ALA A 8 -7.74 -2.23 -14.12
C ALA A 8 -9.05 -2.08 -13.34
N ASN A 9 -9.84 -3.16 -13.29
CA ASN A 9 -11.08 -3.17 -12.53
C ASN A 9 -10.73 -3.23 -11.04
N PHE A 10 -10.65 -2.06 -10.41
CA PHE A 10 -10.29 -1.89 -9.01
C PHE A 10 -11.18 -2.71 -8.09
N GLU A 11 -12.50 -2.66 -8.29
CA GLU A 11 -13.48 -3.40 -7.48
C GLU A 11 -13.28 -4.91 -7.61
N GLN A 12 -13.07 -5.41 -8.82
CA GLN A 12 -12.76 -6.82 -9.05
C GLN A 12 -11.44 -7.23 -8.38
N CYS A 13 -10.42 -6.36 -8.43
CA CYS A 13 -9.14 -6.59 -7.76
C CYS A 13 -9.33 -6.69 -6.24
N ALA A 14 -10.00 -5.71 -5.62
CA ALA A 14 -10.29 -5.70 -4.19
C ALA A 14 -11.08 -6.94 -3.74
N ASN A 15 -12.14 -7.29 -4.47
CA ASN A 15 -12.96 -8.48 -4.20
C ASN A 15 -12.18 -9.81 -4.35
N SER A 16 -11.08 -9.80 -5.10
CA SER A 16 -10.22 -10.99 -5.28
C SER A 16 -9.16 -11.12 -4.20
N ILE A 17 -8.87 -10.05 -3.44
CA ILE A 17 -7.85 -10.06 -2.39
C ILE A 17 -8.41 -10.67 -1.11
N LYS A 18 -7.68 -11.64 -0.57
CA LYS A 18 -7.97 -12.29 0.71
C LYS A 18 -6.80 -12.11 1.64
N ILE A 19 -7.02 -11.44 2.77
CA ILE A 19 -6.02 -11.21 3.80
C ILE A 19 -6.20 -12.26 4.89
N LYS A 20 -5.10 -12.96 5.19
CA LYS A 20 -5.02 -13.89 6.32
C LYS A 20 -4.11 -13.30 7.37
N VAL A 21 -4.52 -13.40 8.63
CA VAL A 21 -3.71 -13.01 9.78
C VAL A 21 -3.36 -14.27 10.53
N GLU A 22 -2.07 -14.55 10.62
CA GLU A 22 -1.54 -15.73 11.30
C GLU A 22 -0.56 -15.30 12.37
N GLU A 23 -0.46 -16.12 13.41
CA GLU A 23 0.52 -15.93 14.45
C GLU A 23 1.91 -16.32 13.93
N ALA A 24 2.89 -15.45 14.13
CA ALA A 24 4.29 -15.78 13.89
C ALA A 24 4.91 -16.50 15.10
N ASN A 25 5.77 -17.48 14.84
CA ASN A 25 6.66 -18.12 15.83
C ASN A 25 5.96 -18.71 17.07
N GLN A 26 4.68 -19.09 16.97
CA GLN A 26 3.93 -19.68 18.09
C GLN A 26 3.99 -18.83 19.37
N SER A 27 3.93 -17.51 19.25
CA SER A 27 4.02 -16.55 20.36
C SER A 27 3.00 -16.71 21.51
N GLY A 28 2.05 -17.64 21.42
CA GLY A 28 0.94 -17.83 22.36
C GLY A 28 -0.22 -16.82 22.19
N LEU A 29 -0.17 -15.98 21.16
CA LEU A 29 -1.08 -14.87 20.89
C LEU A 29 -2.12 -15.19 19.79
N LYS A 30 -2.25 -16.43 19.33
CA LYS A 30 -3.29 -16.82 18.36
C LYS A 30 -4.70 -16.38 18.77
N GLN A 31 -4.99 -16.42 20.07
CA GLN A 31 -6.29 -15.98 20.59
C GLN A 31 -6.52 -14.48 20.38
N ASN A 32 -5.48 -13.65 20.37
CA ASN A 32 -5.59 -12.21 20.13
C ASN A 32 -6.08 -11.90 18.72
N ILE A 33 -5.70 -12.71 17.73
CA ILE A 33 -6.20 -12.58 16.35
C ILE A 33 -7.73 -12.68 16.33
N LYS A 34 -8.28 -13.62 17.10
CA LYS A 34 -9.73 -13.82 17.23
C LYS A 34 -10.39 -12.75 18.08
N VAL A 35 -9.88 -12.50 19.29
CA VAL A 35 -10.46 -11.56 20.27
C VAL A 35 -10.51 -10.13 19.73
N PHE A 36 -9.47 -9.71 19.00
CA PHE A 36 -9.40 -8.38 18.40
C PHE A 36 -9.90 -8.33 16.96
N HIS A 37 -10.46 -9.43 16.44
CA HIS A 37 -11.00 -9.49 15.08
C HIS A 37 -10.00 -9.04 14.00
N LEU A 38 -8.70 -9.29 14.21
CA LEU A 38 -7.64 -8.68 13.38
C LEU A 38 -7.80 -9.02 11.90
N GLN A 39 -8.15 -10.26 11.57
CA GLN A 39 -8.36 -10.66 10.18
C GLN A 39 -9.54 -9.91 9.53
N GLU A 40 -10.65 -9.75 10.26
CA GLU A 40 -11.81 -9.02 9.76
C GLU A 40 -11.49 -7.54 9.54
N ILE A 41 -10.75 -6.93 10.47
CA ILE A 41 -10.26 -5.55 10.35
C ILE A 41 -9.38 -5.39 9.11
N TYR A 42 -8.40 -6.27 8.88
CA TYR A 42 -7.57 -6.12 7.69
C TYR A 42 -8.35 -6.43 6.41
N GLN A 43 -9.24 -7.42 6.42
CA GLN A 43 -10.04 -7.80 5.26
C GLN A 43 -11.01 -6.68 4.82
N SER A 44 -11.52 -5.87 5.74
CA SER A 44 -12.36 -4.71 5.40
C SER A 44 -11.60 -3.59 4.67
N HIS A 45 -10.27 -3.67 4.63
CA HIS A 45 -9.38 -2.73 3.93
C HIS A 45 -8.69 -3.37 2.71
N CYS A 46 -9.36 -4.33 2.05
CA CYS A 46 -8.86 -4.97 0.83
C CYS A 46 -8.74 -4.00 -0.37
N ASP A 47 -9.49 -2.90 -0.34
CA ASP A 47 -9.37 -1.78 -1.27
C ASP A 47 -7.97 -1.14 -1.23
N ILE A 48 -7.42 -0.93 -0.03
CA ILE A 48 -6.05 -0.42 0.16
C ILE A 48 -5.03 -1.40 -0.43
N ALA A 49 -5.21 -2.70 -0.19
CA ALA A 49 -4.34 -3.72 -0.75
C ALA A 49 -4.42 -3.76 -2.29
N ALA A 50 -5.62 -3.60 -2.85
CA ALA A 50 -5.82 -3.51 -4.30
C ALA A 50 -5.14 -2.28 -4.89
N GLU A 51 -5.24 -1.13 -4.23
CA GLU A 51 -4.58 0.10 -4.66
C GLU A 51 -3.06 -0.09 -4.75
N ILE A 52 -2.46 -0.64 -3.69
CA ILE A 52 -1.02 -0.91 -3.63
C ILE A 52 -0.61 -1.93 -4.69
N TYR A 53 -1.34 -3.04 -4.81
CA TYR A 53 -1.11 -4.04 -5.84
C TYR A 53 -1.11 -3.43 -7.24
N LEU A 54 -2.13 -2.64 -7.57
CA LEU A 54 -2.25 -2.00 -8.88
C LEU A 54 -1.15 -0.96 -9.12
N LYS A 55 -0.81 -0.15 -8.12
CA LYS A 55 0.35 0.76 -8.17
C LYS A 55 1.64 -0.03 -8.45
N GLY A 56 1.81 -1.20 -7.83
CA GLY A 56 2.93 -2.10 -8.04
C GLY A 56 2.98 -2.66 -9.45
N LYS A 57 1.85 -3.06 -10.04
CA LYS A 57 1.79 -3.52 -11.44
C LYS A 57 2.02 -2.41 -12.45
N LEU A 58 1.56 -1.19 -12.14
CA LEU A 58 1.78 -0.02 -12.97
C LEU A 58 3.16 0.63 -12.75
N LYS A 59 3.98 0.06 -11.85
CA LYS A 59 5.26 0.57 -11.34
C LYS A 59 5.79 1.76 -12.12
N MET A 60 5.60 2.97 -11.57
CA MET A 60 6.12 4.19 -12.19
C MET A 60 7.64 4.05 -12.36
N PRO A 61 8.16 4.13 -13.59
CA PRO A 61 9.60 4.06 -13.81
C PRO A 61 10.33 5.14 -13.00
N SER A 62 11.52 4.82 -12.48
CA SER A 62 12.33 5.76 -11.69
C SER A 62 12.58 7.07 -12.43
N THR A 63 12.76 7.02 -13.75
CA THR A 63 12.89 8.20 -14.62
C THR A 63 11.67 9.10 -14.58
N TYR A 64 10.46 8.53 -14.49
CA TYR A 64 9.21 9.28 -14.38
C TYR A 64 9.03 9.88 -12.98
N ARG A 65 9.36 9.11 -11.93
CA ARG A 65 9.40 9.62 -10.54
C ARG A 65 10.33 10.82 -10.42
N GLN A 66 11.56 10.70 -10.94
CA GLN A 66 12.55 11.78 -10.88
C GLN A 66 12.12 13.02 -11.66
N LYS A 67 11.44 12.85 -12.80
CA LYS A 67 10.85 13.97 -13.55
C LYS A 67 9.83 14.74 -12.70
N ILE A 68 8.91 14.04 -12.03
CA ILE A 68 7.91 14.68 -11.15
C ILE A 68 8.61 15.41 -10.01
N ILE A 69 9.56 14.77 -9.33
CA ILE A 69 10.34 15.38 -8.25
C ILE A 69 11.03 16.66 -8.73
N ASN A 70 11.67 16.63 -9.90
CA ASN A 70 12.37 17.78 -10.45
C ASN A 70 11.42 18.92 -10.88
N ILE A 71 10.22 18.60 -11.35
CA ILE A 71 9.18 19.59 -11.67
C ILE A 71 8.65 20.25 -10.38
N MET A 72 8.52 19.50 -9.29
CA MET A 72 7.98 20.02 -8.03
C MET A 72 9.01 20.79 -7.20
N LYS A 73 10.30 20.43 -7.28
CA LYS A 73 11.40 21.06 -6.50
C LYS A 73 11.38 22.60 -6.46
N PRO A 74 11.14 23.34 -7.57
CA PRO A 74 11.09 24.80 -7.55
C PRO A 74 9.88 25.37 -6.79
N ILE A 75 8.80 24.59 -6.66
CA ILE A 75 7.55 24.99 -5.98
C ILE A 75 7.62 24.60 -4.50
N MET A 76 8.10 23.38 -4.23
CA MET A 76 8.27 22.83 -2.89
C MET A 76 9.43 21.83 -2.90
N PRO A 77 10.38 21.91 -1.95
CA PRO A 77 11.48 20.96 -1.86
C PRO A 77 10.93 19.61 -1.40
N ILE A 78 10.57 18.75 -2.36
CA ILE A 78 10.14 17.38 -2.08
C ILE A 78 11.30 16.39 -2.27
N THR A 79 11.39 15.44 -1.36
CA THR A 79 12.28 14.27 -1.41
C THR A 79 11.56 13.07 -2.04
N GLU A 80 12.29 11.98 -2.25
CA GLU A 80 11.67 10.70 -2.68
C GLU A 80 10.73 10.14 -1.60
N TYR A 81 11.06 10.36 -0.32
CA TYR A 81 10.18 10.06 0.80
C TYR A 81 8.86 10.84 0.72
N ASP A 82 8.92 12.15 0.46
CA ASP A 82 7.71 12.97 0.29
C ASP A 82 6.90 12.53 -0.92
N PHE A 83 7.55 12.10 -1.99
CA PHE A 83 6.87 11.51 -3.15
C PHE A 83 6.11 10.23 -2.77
N ASN A 84 6.75 9.31 -2.04
CA ASN A 84 6.09 8.07 -1.57
C ASN A 84 4.87 8.38 -0.69
N GLN A 85 5.00 9.37 0.19
CA GLN A 85 3.93 9.82 1.07
C GLN A 85 2.77 10.47 0.31
N LEU A 86 3.06 11.39 -0.60
CA LEU A 86 2.06 12.21 -1.30
C LEU A 86 1.40 11.47 -2.45
N ILE A 87 2.18 10.74 -3.25
CA ILE A 87 1.72 10.11 -4.48
C ILE A 87 1.31 8.66 -4.22
N LEU A 88 2.12 7.93 -3.45
CA LEU A 88 1.83 6.52 -3.19
C LEU A 88 0.97 6.33 -1.93
N GLY A 89 0.92 7.30 -1.02
CA GLY A 89 0.20 7.19 0.25
C GLY A 89 0.87 6.21 1.22
N ILE A 90 2.18 5.96 1.05
CA ILE A 90 2.95 4.99 1.81
C ILE A 90 3.91 5.73 2.75
N GLU A 91 3.84 5.36 4.02
CA GLU A 91 4.85 5.69 5.03
C GLU A 91 5.84 4.53 5.09
N ASP A 92 7.11 4.76 4.77
CA ASP A 92 8.16 3.74 4.77
C ASP A 92 9.11 3.86 5.98
N ASN A 93 8.97 4.91 6.81
CA ASN A 93 9.74 5.07 8.03
C ASN A 93 9.07 4.33 9.21
N PRO A 94 9.69 3.27 9.76
CA PRO A 94 9.10 2.48 10.85
C PRO A 94 8.82 3.29 12.12
N GLN A 95 9.58 4.36 12.37
CA GLN A 95 9.37 5.23 13.54
C GLN A 95 8.06 6.03 13.44
N GLN A 96 7.53 6.20 12.23
CA GLN A 96 6.35 6.98 11.92
C GLN A 96 5.10 6.11 11.73
N PHE A 97 5.22 4.76 11.71
CA PHE A 97 4.08 3.87 11.45
C PHE A 97 2.89 4.05 12.40
N LYS A 98 3.15 4.45 13.65
CA LYS A 98 2.11 4.70 14.65
C LYS A 98 1.34 6.00 14.41
N ASN A 99 1.86 6.90 13.57
CA ASN A 99 1.31 8.24 13.38
C ASN A 99 0.22 8.27 12.30
N LYS A 100 0.08 7.23 11.48
CA LYS A 100 -1.01 7.11 10.51
C LYS A 100 -1.61 5.70 10.51
N SER A 101 -2.92 5.63 10.36
CA SER A 101 -3.65 4.36 10.33
C SER A 101 -3.13 3.44 9.23
N LEU A 102 -2.96 2.16 9.57
CA LEU A 102 -2.54 1.10 8.64
C LEU A 102 -1.18 1.34 7.96
N SER A 103 -0.35 2.27 8.44
CA SER A 103 0.95 2.58 7.81
C SER A 103 1.82 1.36 7.64
N LYS A 104 1.98 0.56 8.70
CA LYS A 104 2.76 -0.68 8.66
C LYS A 104 2.20 -1.66 7.63
N PHE A 105 0.87 -1.83 7.58
CA PHE A 105 0.22 -2.71 6.62
C PHE A 105 0.47 -2.27 5.18
N LYS A 106 0.34 -0.97 4.90
CA LYS A 106 0.64 -0.40 3.58
C LYS A 106 2.13 -0.56 3.20
N ALA A 107 3.03 -0.30 4.14
CA ALA A 107 4.47 -0.40 3.93
C ALA A 107 4.90 -1.84 3.61
N ASP A 108 4.40 -2.81 4.40
CA ASP A 108 4.70 -4.24 4.21
C ASP A 108 4.21 -4.70 2.82
N LEU A 109 2.97 -4.36 2.42
CA LEU A 109 2.45 -4.67 1.08
C LEU A 109 3.24 -4.00 -0.06
N ALA A 110 3.62 -2.73 0.12
CA ALA A 110 4.35 -1.99 -0.88
C ALA A 110 5.75 -2.57 -1.12
N LYS A 111 6.40 -3.03 -0.04
CA LYS A 111 7.68 -3.73 -0.12
C LYS A 111 7.55 -5.05 -0.88
N ASP A 112 6.52 -5.83 -0.60
CA ASP A 112 6.26 -7.11 -1.28
C ASP A 112 5.96 -6.93 -2.79
N GLU A 113 5.26 -5.85 -3.16
CA GLU A 113 5.01 -5.47 -4.56
C GLU A 113 6.16 -4.66 -5.21
N MET A 114 7.31 -4.53 -4.53
CA MET A 114 8.50 -3.82 -5.01
C MET A 114 8.25 -2.36 -5.42
N LEU A 115 7.36 -1.66 -4.72
CA LEU A 115 7.04 -0.25 -4.93
C LEU A 115 8.04 0.70 -4.28
N ILE A 116 8.63 0.26 -3.17
CA ILE A 116 9.63 0.94 -2.34
C ILE A 116 10.73 -0.05 -1.96
#